data_AF-G3MFT6-F1
#
_entry.id   AF-G3MFT6-F1
#
_cell.length_a   1.000
_cell.length_b   1.000
_cell.length_c   1.000
_cell.angle_alpha   90.00
_cell.angle_beta   90.00
_cell.angle_gamma   90.00
#
_symmetry.space_group_name_H-M   'P 1'
#
loop_
_entity.id
_entity.type
_entity.pdbx_description
1 polymer ?
#
loop_
_entity_poly.entity_id
_entity_poly.type
_entity_poly.pdbx_seq_one_letter_code
_entity_poly.pdbx_strand_id
1 'polypeptide(L)'
;MAEAEAKSLVPESVLKKTKRAEEWALAKKQELDSKKKKDRENRKLIFSRALQYSKEYETQDKELIRLKREARLKGGFYVSPEAKLLFIVRIRGINAMDPKSRKILQLLRLRQIFNGVFLKVNKATVNMLHRVEPYVTYGYPNLKSVKELIYKRGYGKLNKQRTPLTDNSVIELALGKFGIICIEDLVHEIMTVGPHFKEANNFLWPFKLKAPLGGLK
;
A
#
# COMPACT_ATOMS: atom_id res chain seq x y z
N MET A 1 20.35 -75.76 6.70
CA MET A 1 20.27 -75.13 5.37
C MET A 1 19.98 -73.66 5.60
N ALA A 2 20.85 -72.77 5.13
CA ALA A 2 20.85 -71.36 5.47
C ALA A 2 19.72 -70.63 4.73
N GLU A 3 18.82 -70.00 5.47
CA GLU A 3 17.94 -68.95 4.96
C GLU A 3 18.81 -67.74 4.61
N ALA A 4 19.18 -67.62 3.34
CA ALA A 4 19.84 -66.44 2.82
C ALA A 4 18.79 -65.34 2.66
N GLU A 5 18.74 -64.41 3.61
CA GLU A 5 17.99 -63.15 3.52
C GLU A 5 18.25 -62.50 2.15
N ALA A 6 17.20 -62.41 1.33
CA ALA A 6 17.23 -61.66 0.09
C ALA A 6 17.43 -60.18 0.42
N LYS A 7 18.68 -59.72 0.47
CA LYS A 7 19.03 -58.29 0.53
C LYS A 7 18.38 -57.61 -0.67
N SER A 8 17.24 -56.98 -0.45
CA SER A 8 16.51 -56.24 -1.46
C SER A 8 17.39 -55.07 -1.94
N LEU A 9 18.03 -55.25 -3.10
CA LEU A 9 18.84 -54.22 -3.74
C LEU A 9 17.93 -53.02 -4.05
N VAL A 10 18.14 -51.91 -3.33
CA VAL A 10 17.37 -50.68 -3.54
C VAL A 10 17.60 -50.18 -4.96
N PRO A 11 16.54 -49.93 -5.76
CA PRO A 11 16.70 -49.49 -7.13
C PRO A 11 17.49 -48.19 -7.24
N GLU A 12 18.38 -48.08 -8.23
CA GLU A 12 19.24 -46.90 -8.45
C GLU A 12 18.42 -45.60 -8.61
N SER A 13 17.22 -45.70 -9.20
CA SER A 13 16.29 -44.57 -9.32
C SER A 13 15.82 -44.02 -7.96
N VAL A 14 15.69 -44.88 -6.95
CA VAL A 14 15.32 -44.48 -5.58
C VAL A 14 16.49 -43.76 -4.92
N LEU A 15 17.72 -44.28 -5.07
CA LEU A 15 18.94 -43.63 -4.57
C LEU A 15 19.19 -42.25 -5.21
N LYS A 16 18.88 -42.08 -6.50
CA LYS A 16 18.95 -40.76 -7.17
C LYS A 16 17.89 -39.79 -6.65
N LYS A 17 16.68 -40.28 -6.34
CA LYS A 17 15.60 -39.47 -5.75
C LYS A 17 15.92 -39.03 -4.32
N THR A 18 16.47 -39.90 -3.49
CA THR A 18 16.85 -39.55 -2.11
C THR A 18 17.94 -38.50 -2.08
N LYS A 19 19.02 -38.67 -2.87
CA LYS A 19 20.09 -37.66 -2.99
C LYS A 19 19.56 -36.29 -3.42
N ARG A 20 18.68 -36.24 -4.43
CA ARG A 20 18.07 -34.97 -4.87
C ARG A 20 17.17 -34.35 -3.79
N ALA A 21 16.42 -35.17 -3.05
CA ALA A 21 15.58 -34.70 -1.96
C ALA A 21 16.41 -34.14 -0.80
N GLU A 22 17.54 -34.77 -0.48
CA GLU A 22 18.51 -34.31 0.52
C GLU A 22 19.14 -32.97 0.11
N GLU A 23 19.57 -32.84 -1.16
CA GLU A 23 20.07 -31.59 -1.72
C GLU A 23 19.02 -30.47 -1.66
N TRP A 24 17.77 -30.75 -2.04
CA TRP A 24 16.68 -29.78 -1.96
C TRP A 24 16.33 -29.42 -0.51
N ALA A 25 16.40 -30.37 0.42
CA ALA A 25 16.17 -30.12 1.84
C ALA A 25 17.28 -29.22 2.42
N LEU A 26 18.54 -29.47 2.06
CA LEU A 26 19.67 -28.65 2.48
C LEU A 26 19.55 -27.22 1.92
N ALA A 27 19.25 -27.08 0.62
CA ALA A 27 19.05 -25.79 -0.02
C ALA A 27 17.90 -25.00 0.63
N LYS A 28 16.75 -25.64 0.88
CA LYS A 28 15.62 -25.03 1.59
C LYS A 28 15.98 -24.60 3.01
N LYS A 29 16.79 -25.40 3.72
CA LYS A 29 17.24 -25.05 5.07
C LYS A 29 18.14 -23.81 5.05
N GLN A 30 19.10 -23.74 4.13
CA GLN A 30 19.96 -22.57 3.95
C GLN A 30 19.15 -21.33 3.56
N GLU A 31 18.18 -21.45 2.66
CA GLU A 31 17.30 -20.36 2.26
C GLU A 31 16.47 -19.86 3.46
N LEU A 32 15.87 -20.77 4.23
CA LEU A 32 15.12 -20.42 5.44
C LEU A 32 15.98 -19.69 6.48
N ASP A 33 17.21 -20.13 6.70
CA ASP A 33 18.11 -19.50 7.66
C ASP A 33 18.57 -18.12 7.19
N SER A 34 18.82 -17.95 5.88
CA SER A 34 19.10 -16.63 5.29
C SER A 34 17.91 -15.68 5.41
N LYS A 35 16.70 -16.19 5.16
CA LYS A 35 15.45 -15.43 5.27
C LYS A 35 15.20 -15.00 6.71
N LYS A 36 15.37 -15.88 7.70
CA LYS A 36 15.24 -15.54 9.12
C LYS A 36 16.20 -14.44 9.56
N LYS A 37 17.45 -14.45 9.07
CA LYS A 37 18.44 -13.41 9.35
C LYS A 37 17.97 -12.07 8.76
N LYS A 38 17.59 -12.06 7.48
CA LYS A 38 17.05 -10.89 6.79
C LYS A 38 15.80 -10.34 7.48
N ASP A 39 14.84 -11.19 7.85
CA ASP A 39 13.61 -10.79 8.52
C ASP A 39 13.88 -10.14 9.89
N ARG A 40 14.90 -10.63 10.61
CA ARG A 40 15.33 -10.03 11.89
C ARG A 40 15.91 -8.64 11.70
N GLU A 41 16.74 -8.43 10.67
CA GLU A 41 17.29 -7.12 10.33
C GLU A 41 16.20 -6.16 9.84
N ASN A 42 15.35 -6.62 8.93
CA ASN A 42 14.20 -5.88 8.42
C ASN A 42 13.27 -5.45 9.56
N ARG A 43 13.00 -6.30 10.55
CA ARG A 43 12.16 -5.93 11.70
C ARG A 43 12.75 -4.76 12.49
N LYS A 44 14.08 -4.74 12.71
CA LYS A 44 14.75 -3.62 13.38
C LYS A 44 14.65 -2.34 12.55
N LEU A 45 14.85 -2.45 11.24
CA LEU A 45 14.75 -1.34 10.31
C LEU A 45 13.34 -0.76 10.26
N ILE A 46 12.31 -1.60 10.13
CA ILE A 46 10.90 -1.21 10.13
C ILE A 46 10.54 -0.45 11.42
N PHE A 47 10.96 -0.98 12.57
CA PHE A 47 10.71 -0.33 13.85
C PHE A 47 11.38 1.06 13.94
N SER A 48 12.64 1.15 13.51
CA SER A 48 13.37 2.42 13.49
C SER A 48 12.74 3.44 12.54
N ARG A 49 12.32 3.03 11.33
CA ARG A 49 11.63 3.88 10.35
C ARG A 49 10.28 4.36 10.86
N ALA A 50 9.48 3.47 11.44
CA ALA A 50 8.18 3.83 12.01
C ALA A 50 8.32 4.91 13.10
N LEU A 51 9.34 4.78 13.97
CA LEU A 51 9.65 5.80 14.97
C LEU A 51 10.08 7.12 14.33
N GLN A 52 10.92 7.06 13.30
CA GLN A 52 11.38 8.25 12.57
C GLN A 52 10.21 8.99 11.92
N TYR A 53 9.32 8.29 11.20
CA TYR A 53 8.15 8.91 10.56
C TYR A 53 7.19 9.52 11.59
N SER A 54 6.96 8.85 12.72
CA SER A 54 6.14 9.42 13.80
C SER A 54 6.72 10.74 14.31
N LYS A 55 8.04 10.77 14.56
CA LYS A 55 8.73 11.99 14.98
C LYS A 55 8.66 13.07 13.92
N GLU A 56 8.85 12.71 12.66
CA GLU A 56 8.76 13.64 11.53
C GLU A 56 7.38 14.33 11.48
N TYR A 57 6.29 13.56 11.54
CA TYR A 57 4.94 14.12 11.54
C TYR A 57 4.69 15.03 12.75
N GLU A 58 5.11 14.63 13.95
CA GLU A 58 4.99 15.47 15.14
C GLU A 58 5.80 16.77 15.02
N THR A 59 7.00 16.71 14.44
CA THR A 59 7.83 17.90 14.23
C THR A 59 7.21 18.85 13.21
N GLN A 60 6.66 18.33 12.11
CA GLN A 60 5.96 19.12 11.08
C GLN A 60 4.73 19.82 11.66
N ASP A 61 3.93 19.12 12.48
CA ASP A 61 2.75 19.71 13.12
C ASP A 61 3.14 20.83 14.10
N LYS A 62 4.16 20.60 14.93
CA LYS A 62 4.68 21.62 15.87
C LYS A 62 5.25 22.83 15.15
N GLU A 63 5.99 22.60 14.06
CA GLU A 63 6.56 23.66 13.24
C GLU A 63 5.48 24.51 12.57
N LEU A 64 4.45 23.88 12.00
CA LEU A 64 3.32 24.58 11.40
C LEU A 64 2.61 25.49 12.43
N ILE A 65 2.43 25.01 13.66
CA ILE A 65 1.88 25.81 14.76
C ILE A 65 2.81 26.97 15.13
N ARG A 66 4.12 26.72 15.22
CA ARG A 66 5.13 27.76 15.52
C ARG A 66 5.10 28.87 14.48
N LEU A 67 5.14 28.52 13.19
CA LEU A 67 5.11 29.47 12.08
C LEU A 67 3.84 30.32 12.07
N LYS A 68 2.67 29.70 12.34
CA LYS A 68 1.40 30.44 12.49
C LYS A 68 1.43 31.44 13.63
N ARG A 69 2.01 31.08 14.77
CA ARG A 69 2.14 31.98 15.94
C ARG A 69 3.11 33.13 15.66
N GLU A 70 4.26 32.82 15.06
CA GLU A 70 5.28 33.82 14.72
C GLU A 70 4.76 34.84 13.71
N ALA A 71 4.06 34.38 12.66
CA ALA A 71 3.42 35.27 11.70
C ALA A 71 2.43 36.22 12.38
N ARG A 72 1.59 35.68 13.28
CA ARG A 72 0.61 36.47 14.05
C ARG A 72 1.27 37.50 14.97
N LEU A 73 2.39 37.15 15.62
CA LEU A 73 3.16 38.07 16.47
C LEU A 73 3.75 39.23 15.67
N LYS A 74 4.20 38.97 14.44
CA LYS A 74 4.73 39.98 13.50
C LYS A 74 3.63 40.82 12.82
N GLY A 75 2.35 40.60 13.16
CA GLY A 75 1.21 41.29 12.56
C GLY A 75 0.80 40.78 11.17
N GLY A 76 1.38 39.67 10.70
CA GLY A 76 1.06 39.02 9.42
C GLY A 76 0.26 37.73 9.57
N PHE A 77 0.02 37.05 8.44
CA PHE A 77 -0.68 35.76 8.38
C PHE A 77 0.19 34.70 7.71
N TYR A 78 0.22 33.49 8.27
CA TYR A 78 0.90 32.36 7.66
C TYR A 78 -0.02 31.67 6.64
N VAL A 79 0.39 31.69 5.37
CA VAL A 79 -0.30 30.96 4.29
C VAL A 79 0.26 29.54 4.23
N SER A 80 -0.59 28.55 4.48
CA SER A 80 -0.18 27.14 4.43
C SER A 80 0.00 26.66 3.00
N PRO A 81 0.99 25.79 2.73
CA PRO A 81 1.20 25.25 1.39
C PRO A 81 -0.01 24.42 0.94
N GLU A 82 -0.26 24.42 -0.37
CA GLU A 82 -1.31 23.60 -0.97
C GLU A 82 -1.06 22.10 -0.75
N ALA A 83 -2.13 21.37 -0.48
CA ALA A 83 -2.05 19.93 -0.25
C ALA A 83 -1.77 19.17 -1.55
N LYS A 84 -0.91 18.14 -1.45
CA LYS A 84 -0.41 17.38 -2.61
C LYS A 84 -1.19 16.10 -2.90
N LEU A 85 -2.02 15.65 -1.97
CA LEU A 85 -2.72 14.36 -2.00
C LEU A 85 -4.24 14.55 -1.90
N LEU A 86 -4.99 13.97 -2.83
CA LEU A 86 -6.44 13.86 -2.76
C LEU A 86 -6.87 12.43 -2.49
N PHE A 87 -7.99 12.28 -1.79
CA PHE A 87 -8.74 11.04 -1.75
C PHE A 87 -10.09 11.25 -2.41
N ILE A 88 -10.42 10.41 -3.39
CA ILE A 88 -11.64 10.53 -4.19
C ILE A 88 -12.51 9.30 -3.95
N VAL A 89 -13.80 9.53 -3.72
CA VAL A 89 -14.81 8.49 -3.53
C VAL A 89 -15.92 8.69 -4.54
N ARG A 90 -16.36 7.60 -5.17
CA ARG A 90 -17.51 7.62 -6.07
C ARG A 90 -18.83 7.56 -5.29
N ILE A 91 -19.70 8.55 -5.50
CA ILE A 91 -20.98 8.68 -4.78
C ILE A 91 -22.19 8.30 -5.64
N ARG A 92 -22.14 8.49 -6.96
CA ARG A 92 -23.26 8.15 -7.88
C ARG A 92 -22.96 6.94 -8.77
N GLY A 93 -24.02 6.23 -9.16
CA GLY A 93 -23.99 5.05 -10.05
C GLY A 93 -23.59 5.36 -11.51
N ILE A 94 -23.75 4.40 -12.41
CA ILE A 94 -23.45 4.54 -13.86
C ILE A 94 -24.67 4.97 -14.70
N ASN A 95 -25.86 5.00 -14.10
CA ASN A 95 -27.10 5.29 -14.81
C ASN A 95 -27.14 6.76 -15.23
N ALA A 96 -27.65 7.02 -16.44
CA ALA A 96 -27.76 8.36 -17.02
C ALA A 96 -26.44 9.17 -17.03
N MET A 97 -25.30 8.49 -17.20
CA MET A 97 -23.97 9.12 -17.29
C MET A 97 -23.45 9.11 -18.72
N ASP A 98 -22.92 10.25 -19.16
CA ASP A 98 -22.31 10.41 -20.47
C ASP A 98 -21.08 9.47 -20.63
N PRO A 99 -20.80 8.99 -21.85
CA PRO A 99 -19.69 8.06 -22.07
C PRO A 99 -18.31 8.62 -21.69
N LYS A 100 -18.10 9.95 -21.79
CA LYS A 100 -16.81 10.59 -21.48
C LYS A 100 -16.54 10.59 -19.98
N SER A 101 -17.52 10.98 -19.16
CA SER A 101 -17.44 10.90 -17.69
C SER A 101 -17.26 9.47 -17.21
N ARG A 102 -17.98 8.52 -17.83
CA ARG A 102 -17.80 7.09 -17.54
C ARG A 102 -16.37 6.63 -17.79
N LYS A 103 -15.75 7.07 -18.89
CA LYS A 103 -14.36 6.74 -19.21
C LYS A 103 -13.39 7.36 -18.20
N ILE A 104 -13.63 8.61 -17.77
CA ILE A 104 -12.80 9.27 -16.74
C ILE A 104 -12.84 8.49 -15.42
N LEU A 105 -14.03 8.08 -14.96
CA LEU A 105 -14.15 7.26 -13.74
C LEU A 105 -13.43 5.90 -13.87
N GLN A 106 -13.46 5.28 -15.04
CA GLN A 106 -12.70 4.05 -15.29
C GLN A 106 -11.18 4.28 -15.23
N LEU A 107 -10.67 5.39 -15.78
CA LEU A 107 -9.26 5.77 -15.70
C LEU A 107 -8.82 6.00 -14.25
N LEU A 108 -9.67 6.63 -13.44
CA LEU A 108 -9.45 6.81 -11.99
C LEU A 108 -9.65 5.51 -11.18
N ARG A 109 -10.02 4.40 -11.82
CA ARG A 109 -10.30 3.08 -11.21
C ARG A 109 -11.56 3.05 -10.31
N LEU A 110 -12.47 4.03 -10.46
CA LEU A 110 -13.72 4.17 -9.72
C LEU A 110 -14.89 3.41 -10.38
N ARG A 111 -14.79 2.07 -10.40
CA ARG A 111 -15.75 1.19 -11.10
C ARG A 111 -17.11 1.04 -10.41
N GLN A 112 -17.12 0.97 -9.08
CA GLN A 112 -18.33 0.77 -8.27
C GLN A 112 -18.58 2.00 -7.38
N ILE A 113 -19.83 2.19 -6.94
CA ILE A 113 -20.14 3.17 -5.90
C ILE A 113 -19.35 2.84 -4.63
N PHE A 114 -18.98 3.87 -3.87
CA PHE A 114 -18.13 3.76 -2.68
C PHE A 114 -16.75 3.13 -2.93
N ASN A 115 -16.27 3.11 -4.18
CA ASN A 115 -14.85 2.91 -4.41
C ASN A 115 -14.08 4.19 -4.08
N GLY A 116 -12.94 4.03 -3.41
CA GLY A 116 -12.03 5.11 -3.05
C GLY A 116 -10.63 4.91 -3.65
N VAL A 117 -9.99 5.99 -4.11
CA VAL A 117 -8.63 5.95 -4.67
C VAL A 117 -7.88 7.22 -4.26
N PHE A 118 -6.58 7.09 -3.94
CA PHE A 118 -5.69 8.24 -3.74
C PHE A 118 -5.25 8.82 -5.09
N LEU A 119 -5.14 10.14 -5.17
CA LEU A 119 -4.69 10.83 -6.38
C LEU A 119 -3.70 11.94 -6.04
N LYS A 120 -2.63 12.04 -6.82
CA LYS A 120 -1.70 13.15 -6.75
C LYS A 120 -2.34 14.40 -7.34
N VAL A 121 -2.22 15.52 -6.62
CA VAL A 121 -2.71 16.82 -7.08
C VAL A 121 -1.83 17.31 -8.22
N ASN A 122 -2.46 17.55 -9.36
CA ASN A 122 -1.87 18.13 -10.56
C ASN A 122 -2.99 18.87 -11.31
N LYS A 123 -2.66 19.94 -12.03
CA LYS A 123 -3.60 20.69 -12.87
C LYS A 123 -4.40 19.76 -13.80
N ALA A 124 -3.75 18.75 -14.39
CA ALA A 124 -4.42 17.78 -15.25
C ALA A 124 -5.42 16.90 -14.48
N THR A 125 -5.08 16.43 -13.27
CA THR A 125 -5.98 15.60 -12.47
C THR A 125 -7.17 16.39 -11.94
N VAL A 126 -6.97 17.64 -11.56
CA VAL A 126 -8.03 18.56 -11.14
C VAL A 126 -9.00 18.85 -12.31
N ASN A 127 -8.49 19.10 -13.51
CA ASN A 127 -9.34 19.28 -14.70
C ASN A 127 -10.16 18.04 -15.05
N MET A 128 -9.61 16.84 -14.83
CA MET A 128 -10.38 15.59 -14.97
C MET A 128 -11.46 15.49 -13.90
N LEU A 129 -11.16 15.88 -12.66
CA LEU A 129 -12.11 15.86 -11.54
C LEU A 129 -13.28 16.80 -11.75
N HIS A 130 -13.05 18.02 -12.23
CA HIS A 130 -14.14 18.98 -12.53
C HIS A 130 -15.19 18.42 -13.51
N ARG A 131 -14.77 17.59 -14.47
CA ARG A 131 -15.71 16.95 -15.41
C ARG A 131 -16.58 15.89 -14.77
N VAL A 132 -16.11 15.24 -13.72
CA VAL A 132 -16.82 14.15 -13.03
C VAL A 132 -17.33 14.53 -11.64
N GLU A 133 -17.20 15.81 -11.28
CA GLU A 133 -17.56 16.38 -9.98
C GLU A 133 -18.97 16.00 -9.50
N PRO A 134 -20.02 15.92 -10.36
CA PRO A 134 -21.34 15.49 -9.92
C PRO A 134 -21.43 14.01 -9.46
N TYR A 135 -20.43 13.19 -9.77
CA TYR A 135 -20.43 11.74 -9.52
C TYR A 135 -19.46 11.30 -8.43
N VAL A 136 -18.55 12.17 -8.02
CA VAL A 136 -17.51 11.90 -7.04
C VAL A 136 -17.51 12.96 -5.94
N THR A 137 -17.04 12.59 -4.77
CA THR A 137 -16.62 13.55 -3.75
C THR A 137 -15.13 13.36 -3.53
N TYR A 138 -14.40 14.44 -3.30
CA TYR A 138 -12.97 14.39 -3.05
C TYR A 138 -12.55 15.45 -2.05
N GLY A 139 -11.43 15.18 -1.38
CA GLY A 139 -10.84 16.10 -0.42
C GLY A 139 -9.47 15.63 0.03
N TYR A 140 -8.85 16.45 0.87
CA TYR A 140 -7.53 16.18 1.43
C TYR A 140 -7.67 15.27 2.66
N PRO A 141 -7.16 14.04 2.63
CA PRO A 141 -7.24 13.15 3.79
C PRO A 141 -6.21 13.56 4.85
N ASN A 142 -6.53 13.33 6.12
CA ASN A 142 -5.56 13.45 7.20
C ASN A 142 -4.75 12.14 7.37
N LEU A 143 -3.56 12.24 7.99
CA LEU A 143 -2.68 11.09 8.22
C LEU A 143 -3.39 9.92 8.91
N LYS A 144 -4.19 10.21 9.95
CA LYS A 144 -4.96 9.19 10.68
C LYS A 144 -5.93 8.43 9.76
N SER A 145 -6.61 9.14 8.87
CA SER A 145 -7.59 8.57 7.93
C SER A 145 -6.90 7.73 6.87
N VAL A 146 -5.78 8.20 6.32
CA VAL A 146 -4.97 7.40 5.37
C VAL A 146 -4.50 6.13 6.04
N LYS A 147 -3.94 6.24 7.26
CA LYS A 147 -3.48 5.12 8.07
C LYS A 147 -4.60 4.11 8.27
N GLU A 148 -5.69 4.51 8.92
CA GLU A 148 -6.82 3.63 9.21
C GLU A 148 -7.44 3.01 7.96
N LEU A 149 -7.50 3.75 6.85
CA LEU A 149 -8.04 3.25 5.60
C LEU A 149 -7.17 2.12 5.04
N ILE A 150 -5.85 2.28 5.04
CA ILE A 150 -4.91 1.27 4.57
C ILE A 150 -4.95 0.03 5.48
N TYR A 151 -4.93 0.19 6.81
CA TYR A 151 -5.01 -0.98 7.71
C TYR A 151 -6.35 -1.71 7.61
N LYS A 152 -7.48 -0.99 7.58
CA LYS A 152 -8.81 -1.62 7.67
C LYS A 152 -9.34 -2.12 6.32
N ARG A 153 -8.96 -1.46 5.22
CA ARG A 153 -9.53 -1.70 3.88
C ARG A 153 -8.48 -1.85 2.78
N GLY A 154 -7.20 -1.88 3.14
CA GLY A 154 -6.10 -2.04 2.19
C GLY A 154 -6.04 -3.44 1.59
N TYR A 155 -6.00 -3.48 0.26
CA TYR A 155 -5.68 -4.67 -0.50
C TYR A 155 -4.57 -4.31 -1.50
N GLY A 156 -3.58 -5.18 -1.61
CA GLY A 156 -2.52 -5.09 -2.61
C GLY A 156 -2.92 -5.80 -3.91
N LYS A 157 -2.38 -5.32 -5.02
CA LYS A 157 -2.47 -5.95 -6.34
C LYS A 157 -1.20 -6.76 -6.60
N LEU A 158 -1.26 -8.06 -6.34
CA LEU A 158 -0.18 -9.01 -6.63
C LEU A 158 -0.59 -9.92 -7.78
N ASN A 159 0.22 -10.01 -8.84
CA ASN A 159 -0.08 -10.86 -10.01
C ASN A 159 -1.50 -10.64 -10.58
N LYS A 160 -1.97 -9.38 -10.57
CA LYS A 160 -3.34 -8.96 -10.95
C LYS A 160 -4.46 -9.50 -10.04
N GLN A 161 -4.14 -10.20 -8.96
CA GLN A 161 -5.07 -10.65 -7.93
C GLN A 161 -5.15 -9.63 -6.79
N ARG A 162 -6.29 -9.66 -6.09
CA ARG A 162 -6.57 -8.79 -4.95
C ARG A 162 -6.24 -9.53 -3.65
N THR A 163 -5.13 -9.17 -3.02
CA THR A 163 -4.62 -9.82 -1.80
C THR A 163 -4.75 -8.87 -0.61
N PRO A 164 -5.29 -9.31 0.55
CA PRO A 164 -5.39 -8.46 1.73
C PRO A 164 -3.98 -8.13 2.27
N LEU A 165 -3.81 -6.92 2.82
CA LEU A 165 -2.55 -6.48 3.43
C LEU A 165 -2.46 -6.94 4.89
N THR A 166 -2.34 -8.25 5.11
CA THR A 166 -2.22 -8.84 6.46
C THR A 166 -0.79 -8.90 6.97
N ASP A 167 0.19 -9.02 6.07
CA ASP A 167 1.60 -9.15 6.39
C ASP A 167 2.45 -8.23 5.50
N ASN A 168 3.56 -7.74 6.04
CA ASN A 168 4.50 -6.87 5.35
C ASN A 168 5.19 -7.57 4.17
N SER A 169 5.26 -8.90 4.18
CA SER A 169 5.79 -9.68 3.06
C SER A 169 5.07 -9.38 1.73
N VAL A 170 3.76 -9.13 1.77
CA VAL A 170 2.94 -8.77 0.58
C VAL A 170 3.42 -7.44 -0.03
N ILE A 171 3.82 -6.49 0.82
CA ILE A 171 4.30 -5.17 0.41
C ILE A 171 5.75 -5.27 -0.09
N GLU A 172 6.63 -5.93 0.66
CA GLU A 172 8.03 -6.11 0.28
C GLU A 172 8.17 -6.81 -1.08
N LEU A 173 7.35 -7.83 -1.36
CA LEU A 173 7.36 -8.53 -2.65
C LEU A 173 7.00 -7.60 -3.83
N ALA A 174 6.07 -6.67 -3.64
CA ALA A 174 5.61 -5.77 -4.71
C ALA A 174 6.50 -4.53 -4.86
N LEU A 175 6.83 -3.91 -3.73
CA LEU A 175 7.39 -2.56 -3.64
C LEU A 175 8.78 -2.52 -2.98
N GLY A 176 9.34 -3.65 -2.55
CA GLY A 176 10.66 -3.69 -1.91
C GLY A 176 11.79 -3.15 -2.79
N LYS A 177 11.64 -3.26 -4.12
CA LYS A 177 12.52 -2.63 -5.12
C LYS A 177 12.54 -1.09 -5.09
N PHE A 178 11.52 -0.48 -4.51
CA PHE A 178 11.43 0.98 -4.30
C PHE A 178 11.75 1.37 -2.85
N GLY A 179 12.25 0.43 -2.03
CA GLY A 179 12.59 0.66 -0.63
C GLY A 179 11.40 0.64 0.35
N ILE A 180 10.19 0.35 -0.14
CA ILE A 180 8.95 0.27 0.65
C ILE A 180 8.77 -1.18 1.11
N ILE A 181 8.99 -1.42 2.40
CA ILE A 181 9.02 -2.78 2.96
C ILE A 181 7.84 -3.09 3.91
N CYS A 182 7.19 -2.06 4.47
CA CYS A 182 6.10 -2.24 5.42
C CYS A 182 4.90 -1.33 5.12
N ILE A 183 3.82 -1.53 5.88
CA ILE A 183 2.61 -0.70 5.81
C ILE A 183 2.92 0.76 6.17
N GLU A 184 3.78 1.00 7.16
CA GLU A 184 4.15 2.35 7.60
C GLU A 184 4.91 3.11 6.51
N ASP A 185 5.86 2.46 5.82
CA ASP A 185 6.54 3.02 4.65
C ASP A 185 5.53 3.36 3.54
N LEU A 186 4.56 2.47 3.30
CA LEU A 186 3.51 2.68 2.30
C LEU A 186 2.60 3.87 2.65
N VAL A 187 2.19 4.00 3.92
CA VAL A 187 1.40 5.14 4.41
C VAL A 187 2.21 6.42 4.25
N HIS A 188 3.50 6.39 4.59
CA HIS A 188 4.38 7.54 4.47
C HIS A 188 4.52 8.00 3.02
N GLU A 189 4.84 7.08 2.11
CA GLU A 189 4.99 7.35 0.68
C GLU A 189 3.71 7.95 0.06
N ILE A 190 2.54 7.45 0.47
CA ILE A 190 1.24 7.96 0.02
C ILE A 190 0.99 9.37 0.57
N MET A 191 1.18 9.58 1.88
CA MET A 191 0.88 10.85 2.56
C MET A 191 1.77 11.99 2.07
N THR A 192 3.08 11.74 1.95
CA THR A 192 4.06 12.76 1.53
C THR A 192 4.08 12.95 0.01
N VAL A 193 3.44 12.04 -0.74
CA VAL A 193 3.49 11.98 -2.21
C VAL A 193 4.94 11.87 -2.69
N GLY A 194 5.61 10.83 -2.20
CA GLY A 194 7.03 10.58 -2.47
C GLY A 194 7.34 10.23 -3.94
N PRO A 195 8.62 9.95 -4.24
CA PRO A 195 9.10 9.67 -5.60
C PRO A 195 8.40 8.48 -6.27
N HIS A 196 8.01 7.46 -5.50
CA HIS A 196 7.41 6.21 -5.94
C HIS A 196 5.91 6.12 -5.60
N PHE A 197 5.26 7.29 -5.44
CA PHE A 197 3.82 7.39 -5.17
C PHE A 197 2.97 6.66 -6.21
N LYS A 198 3.35 6.73 -7.49
CA LYS A 198 2.57 6.15 -8.59
C LYS A 198 2.53 4.63 -8.49
N GLU A 199 3.67 4.02 -8.16
CA GLU A 199 3.86 2.60 -7.96
C GLU A 199 3.12 2.12 -6.71
N ALA A 200 3.28 2.84 -5.59
CA ALA A 200 2.57 2.58 -4.34
C ALA A 200 1.04 2.64 -4.51
N ASN A 201 0.53 3.69 -5.17
CA ASN A 201 -0.91 3.86 -5.40
C ASN A 201 -1.46 2.85 -6.43
N ASN A 202 -0.67 2.42 -7.41
CA ASN A 202 -1.09 1.40 -8.36
C ASN A 202 -1.11 -0.01 -7.72
N PHE A 203 -0.20 -0.26 -6.78
CA PHE A 203 -0.21 -1.46 -5.94
C PHE A 203 -1.48 -1.51 -5.09
N LEU A 204 -1.90 -0.40 -4.47
CA LEU A 204 -3.17 -0.34 -3.77
C LEU A 204 -4.36 -0.60 -4.72
N TRP A 205 -5.12 -1.63 -4.42
CA TRP A 205 -6.41 -1.88 -5.06
C TRP A 205 -7.40 -0.80 -4.63
N PRO A 206 -8.31 -0.32 -5.51
CA PRO A 206 -9.35 0.63 -5.13
C PRO A 206 -10.09 0.20 -3.85
N PHE A 207 -10.12 1.09 -2.86
CA PHE A 207 -10.72 0.80 -1.56
C PHE A 207 -12.21 0.59 -1.72
N LYS A 208 -12.72 -0.56 -1.28
CA LYS A 208 -14.16 -0.80 -1.21
C LYS A 208 -14.68 -0.25 0.12
N LEU A 209 -15.27 0.94 0.10
CA LEU A 209 -15.82 1.59 1.29
C LEU A 209 -17.24 1.05 1.58
N LYS A 210 -17.64 1.16 2.85
CA LYS A 210 -19.04 0.92 3.25
C LYS A 210 -19.82 2.21 3.00
N ALA A 211 -21.12 2.09 2.78
CA ALA A 211 -22.01 3.24 2.80
C ALA A 211 -21.78 4.06 4.08
N PRO A 212 -21.80 5.40 3.99
CA PRO A 212 -21.57 6.25 5.15
C PRO A 212 -22.63 6.02 6.22
N LEU A 213 -22.20 5.98 7.48
CA LEU A 213 -23.10 5.90 8.62
C LEU A 213 -23.89 7.23 8.69
N GLY A 214 -25.21 7.15 8.73
CA GLY A 214 -26.08 8.34 8.70
C GLY A 214 -26.44 8.84 7.30
N GLY A 215 -26.00 8.16 6.23
CA GLY A 215 -26.40 8.47 4.85
C GLY A 215 -25.59 9.59 4.19
N LEU A 216 -26.03 9.97 2.99
CA LEU A 216 -25.50 11.10 2.23
C LEU A 216 -26.47 12.28 2.40
N LYS A 217 -25.94 13.50 2.37
CA LYS A 217 -26.74 14.73 2.30
C LYS A 217 -27.00 15.11 0.86
#